data_AF-A0AB34XQ73-F1
#
_entry.id   AF-A0AB34XQ73-F1
#
_cell.length_a   1.000
_cell.length_b   1.000
_cell.length_c   1.000
_cell.angle_alpha   90.00
_cell.angle_beta   90.00
_cell.angle_gamma   90.00
#
_symmetry.space_group_name_H-M   'P 1'
#
loop_
_entity.id
_entity.type
_entity.pdbx_description
1 polymer ?
#
loop_
_entity_poly.entity_id
_entity_poly.type
_entity_poly.pdbx_seq_one_letter_code
_entity_poly.pdbx_strand_id
1 'polypeptide(L)'
;MSSQSEDPEIDLTRMGVRSLLRLEAGIVAELKRRGLVRTSNKPLGDVAEQIVLRARGGVLEPNSTKSHDVTTPTGVRIQVKAMGSRLAGASAKFSPFRSFDFDTAIFLIFAAGSFDLMLGREVAAANVDAIARYSAHTNGKQPSLSQIRTLGDDVTDEMRTAYLALDL
;
A
#
# COMPACT_ATOMS: atom_id res chain seq x y z
N MET A 1 -24.47 -17.23 -13.07
CA MET A 1 -24.39 -15.97 -13.83
C MET A 1 -24.13 -14.88 -12.82
N SER A 2 -22.86 -14.60 -12.52
CA SER A 2 -22.48 -13.60 -11.53
C SER A 2 -22.48 -12.24 -12.21
N SER A 3 -23.45 -11.40 -11.86
CA SER A 3 -23.47 -9.98 -12.19
C SER A 3 -22.31 -9.31 -11.47
N GLN A 4 -21.18 -9.12 -12.15
CA GLN A 4 -20.19 -8.15 -11.71
C GLN A 4 -20.86 -6.77 -11.83
N SER A 5 -21.15 -6.14 -10.70
CA SER A 5 -21.51 -4.74 -10.67
C SER A 5 -20.27 -3.95 -11.06
N GLU A 6 -20.21 -3.45 -12.30
CA GLU A 6 -19.25 -2.41 -12.65
C GLU A 6 -19.59 -1.17 -11.82
N ASP A 7 -18.61 -0.64 -11.09
CA ASP A 7 -18.77 0.61 -10.37
C ASP A 7 -19.15 1.73 -11.36
N PRO A 8 -20.10 2.60 -11.01
CA PRO A 8 -20.54 3.65 -11.93
C PRO A 8 -19.38 4.60 -12.26
N GLU A 9 -19.07 4.70 -13.55
CA GLU A 9 -18.01 5.59 -14.03
C GLU A 9 -18.41 7.07 -13.81
N ILE A 10 -17.58 7.80 -13.06
CA ILE A 10 -17.79 9.23 -12.79
C ILE A 10 -17.08 10.05 -13.89
N ASP A 11 -17.85 10.79 -14.70
CA ASP A 11 -17.29 11.71 -15.70
C ASP A 11 -16.73 12.98 -15.04
N LEU A 12 -15.42 12.95 -14.76
CA LEU A 12 -14.68 14.05 -14.14
C LEU A 12 -14.52 15.27 -15.07
N THR A 13 -14.64 15.10 -16.40
CA THR A 13 -14.39 16.20 -17.36
C THR A 13 -15.43 17.31 -17.29
N ARG A 14 -16.59 17.00 -16.73
CA ARG A 14 -17.72 17.93 -16.56
C ARG A 14 -17.77 18.58 -15.18
N MET A 15 -16.86 18.20 -14.28
CA MET A 15 -16.83 18.72 -12.92
C MET A 15 -15.93 19.94 -12.80
N GLY A 16 -16.45 21.01 -12.19
CA GLY A 16 -15.61 22.14 -11.79
C GLY A 16 -14.64 21.77 -10.68
N VAL A 17 -13.53 22.52 -10.57
CA VAL A 17 -12.46 22.27 -9.58
C VAL A 17 -12.98 22.09 -8.14
N ARG A 18 -13.92 22.93 -7.70
CA ARG A 18 -14.51 22.81 -6.35
C ARG A 18 -15.28 21.50 -6.15
N SER A 19 -15.95 21.00 -7.18
CA SER A 19 -16.67 19.73 -7.13
C SER A 19 -15.70 18.54 -7.09
N LEU A 20 -14.59 18.61 -7.82
CA LEU A 20 -13.53 17.60 -7.76
C LEU A 20 -12.92 17.49 -6.36
N LEU A 21 -12.60 18.64 -5.74
CA LEU A 21 -12.06 18.66 -4.36
C LEU A 21 -13.08 18.15 -3.33
N ARG A 22 -14.38 18.43 -3.51
CA ARG A 22 -15.43 17.89 -2.65
C ARG A 22 -15.60 16.38 -2.81
N LEU A 23 -15.52 15.88 -4.04
CA LEU A 23 -15.57 14.45 -4.32
C LEU A 23 -14.39 13.74 -3.66
N GLU A 24 -13.18 14.27 -3.81
CA GLU A 24 -11.97 13.71 -3.18
C GLU A 24 -12.08 13.69 -1.65
N ALA A 25 -12.47 14.80 -1.02
CA ALA A 25 -12.71 14.85 0.42
C ALA A 25 -13.80 13.87 0.87
N GLY A 26 -14.88 13.71 0.09
CA GLY A 26 -15.96 12.77 0.37
C GLY A 26 -15.51 11.31 0.30
N ILE A 27 -14.69 10.95 -0.69
CA ILE A 27 -14.09 9.62 -0.83
C ILE A 27 -13.22 9.30 0.40
N VAL A 28 -12.32 10.22 0.78
CA VAL A 28 -11.45 10.04 1.95
C VAL A 28 -12.26 9.92 3.24
N ALA A 29 -13.31 10.73 3.40
CA ALA A 29 -14.20 10.66 4.56
C ALA A 29 -14.92 9.30 4.65
N GLU A 30 -15.38 8.75 3.52
CA GLU A 30 -16.02 7.45 3.48
C GLU A 30 -15.05 6.31 3.80
N LEU A 31 -13.84 6.32 3.24
CA LEU A 31 -12.79 5.35 3.57
C LEU A 31 -12.43 5.38 5.07
N LYS A 32 -12.36 6.58 5.65
CA LYS A 32 -12.15 6.76 7.08
C LYS A 32 -13.32 6.21 7.91
N ARG A 33 -14.57 6.45 7.48
CA ARG A 33 -15.77 5.91 8.14
C ARG A 33 -15.78 4.38 8.14
N ARG A 34 -15.26 3.76 7.08
CA ARG A 34 -15.05 2.30 6.97
C ARG A 34 -13.86 1.77 7.77
N GLY A 35 -13.10 2.64 8.43
CA GLY A 35 -11.90 2.27 9.19
C GLY A 35 -10.68 1.95 8.34
N LEU A 36 -10.72 2.20 7.03
CA LEU A 36 -9.64 1.83 6.10
C LEU A 36 -8.50 2.85 6.08
N VAL A 37 -8.80 4.11 6.40
CA VAL A 37 -7.86 5.23 6.33
C VAL A 37 -7.87 5.97 7.66
N ARG A 38 -6.68 6.34 8.15
CA ARG A 38 -6.47 7.02 9.44
C ARG A 38 -6.24 8.51 9.25
N THR A 39 -5.59 8.91 8.15
CA THR A 39 -5.26 10.32 7.85
C THR A 39 -5.91 10.81 6.57
N SER A 40 -6.04 12.13 6.40
CA SER A 40 -6.58 12.70 5.15
C SER A 40 -5.56 12.75 4.00
N ASN A 41 -4.44 12.02 4.09
CA ASN A 41 -3.42 11.94 3.05
C ASN A 41 -3.82 10.92 1.97
N LYS A 42 -2.88 10.60 1.05
CA LYS A 42 -3.09 9.59 -0.01
C LYS A 42 -3.55 8.26 0.61
N PRO A 43 -4.78 7.79 0.31
CA PRO A 43 -5.40 6.67 1.01
C PRO A 43 -4.77 5.31 0.72
N LEU A 44 -4.03 5.18 -0.39
CA LEU A 44 -3.47 3.89 -0.83
C LEU A 44 -2.52 3.25 0.19
N GLY A 45 -1.77 4.04 0.95
CA GLY A 45 -0.89 3.53 2.00
C GLY A 45 -1.69 2.84 3.11
N ASP A 46 -2.61 3.57 3.73
CA ASP A 46 -3.47 3.06 4.79
C ASP A 46 -4.32 1.86 4.30
N VAL A 47 -4.84 1.89 3.07
CA VAL A 47 -5.55 0.73 2.49
C VAL A 47 -4.63 -0.48 2.34
N ALA A 48 -3.39 -0.29 1.91
CA ALA A 48 -2.41 -1.37 1.84
C ALA A 48 -2.10 -1.98 3.22
N GLU A 49 -2.01 -1.15 4.25
CA GLU A 49 -1.86 -1.62 5.63
C GLU A 49 -3.04 -2.49 6.07
N GLN A 50 -4.26 -2.11 5.70
CA GLN A 50 -5.48 -2.88 5.98
C GLN A 50 -5.52 -4.22 5.22
N ILE A 51 -5.06 -4.24 3.97
CA ILE A 51 -4.92 -5.48 3.19
C ILE A 51 -3.98 -6.44 3.94
N VAL A 52 -2.82 -5.95 4.37
CA VAL A 52 -1.85 -6.77 5.11
C VAL A 52 -2.39 -7.21 6.46
N LEU A 53 -3.04 -6.32 7.22
CA LEU A 53 -3.69 -6.66 8.49
C LEU A 53 -4.73 -7.77 8.28
N ARG A 54 -5.55 -7.69 7.22
CA ARG A 54 -6.58 -8.68 6.96
C ARG A 54 -6.01 -10.02 6.53
N ALA A 55 -4.91 -10.03 5.78
CA ALA A 55 -4.20 -11.25 5.38
C ALA A 55 -3.49 -11.93 6.55
N ARG A 56 -2.80 -11.16 7.41
CA ARG A 56 -1.90 -11.67 8.45
C ARG A 56 -2.53 -11.71 9.85
N GLY A 57 -3.64 -11.01 10.06
CA GLY A 57 -4.21 -10.75 11.37
C GLY A 57 -3.31 -9.83 12.22
N GLY A 58 -3.59 -9.80 13.53
CA GLY A 58 -2.80 -9.03 14.49
C GLY A 58 -3.32 -7.62 14.68
N VAL A 59 -2.42 -6.65 14.79
CA VAL A 59 -2.74 -5.25 15.07
C VAL A 59 -1.99 -4.31 14.13
N LEU A 60 -2.63 -3.17 13.84
CA LEU A 60 -1.97 -2.06 13.18
C LEU A 60 -1.38 -1.11 14.22
N GLU A 61 -0.07 -0.88 14.14
CA GLU A 61 0.66 -0.03 15.05
C GLU A 61 0.25 1.45 14.92
N PRO A 62 0.45 2.27 15.96
CA PRO A 62 0.23 3.72 15.87
C PRO A 62 1.08 4.37 14.77
N ASN A 63 0.57 5.40 14.10
CA ASN A 63 1.30 6.12 13.04
C ASN A 63 2.62 6.79 13.53
N SER A 64 2.84 6.91 14.83
CA SER A 64 4.10 7.39 15.42
C SER A 64 5.16 6.30 15.57
N THR A 65 4.81 5.03 15.38
CA THR A 65 5.74 3.90 15.36
C THR A 65 6.65 4.04 14.15
N LYS A 66 7.96 4.05 14.39
CA LYS A 66 8.94 4.48 13.39
C LYS A 66 9.40 3.38 12.43
N SER A 67 9.00 2.13 12.62
CA SER A 67 9.66 0.99 11.98
C SER A 67 8.78 -0.04 11.30
N HIS A 68 7.51 -0.19 11.69
CA HIS A 68 6.60 -1.18 11.10
C HIS A 68 5.16 -0.71 11.27
N ASP A 69 4.27 -1.27 10.45
CA ASP A 69 2.86 -0.87 10.40
C ASP A 69 1.95 -1.96 10.98
N VAL A 70 2.31 -3.24 10.85
CA VAL A 70 1.54 -4.39 11.34
C VAL A 70 2.39 -5.26 12.25
N THR A 71 1.82 -5.70 13.38
CA THR A 71 2.37 -6.76 14.23
C THR A 71 1.43 -7.96 14.20
N THR A 72 1.91 -9.10 13.69
CA THR A 72 1.10 -10.33 13.59
C THR A 72 0.84 -10.96 14.97
N PRO A 73 -0.10 -11.91 15.10
CA PRO A 73 -0.35 -12.60 16.37
C PRO A 73 0.87 -13.37 16.90
N THR A 74 1.81 -13.74 16.03
CA THR A 74 3.07 -14.41 16.40
C THR A 74 4.19 -13.43 16.71
N GLY A 75 3.93 -12.11 16.71
CA GLY A 75 4.89 -11.06 17.00
C GLY A 75 5.79 -10.64 15.84
N VAL A 76 5.48 -11.07 14.61
CA VAL A 76 6.23 -10.64 13.41
C VAL A 76 5.86 -9.20 13.09
N ARG A 77 6.86 -8.34 12.95
CA ARG A 77 6.72 -6.91 12.65
C ARG A 77 6.90 -6.69 11.16
N ILE A 78 5.86 -6.16 10.52
CA ILE A 78 5.77 -6.00 9.07
C ILE A 78 5.67 -4.51 8.72
N GLN A 79 6.60 -4.02 7.90
CA GLN A 79 6.47 -2.71 7.25
C GLN A 79 5.76 -2.87 5.90
N VAL A 80 4.78 -2.02 5.62
CA VAL A 80 4.00 -2.02 4.38
C VAL A 80 4.43 -0.85 3.49
N LYS A 81 4.60 -1.12 2.19
CA LYS A 81 4.89 -0.09 1.17
C LYS A 81 4.01 -0.34 -0.05
N ALA A 82 3.38 0.72 -0.55
CA ALA A 82 2.48 0.61 -1.70
C ALA A 82 2.76 1.66 -2.78
N MET A 83 2.48 1.33 -4.04
CA MET A 83 2.47 2.29 -5.15
C MET A 83 1.53 1.87 -6.30
N GLY A 84 1.07 2.86 -7.09
CA GLY A 84 0.35 2.61 -8.35
C GLY A 84 1.29 2.53 -9.56
N SER A 85 0.96 1.69 -10.54
CA SER A 85 1.86 1.29 -11.64
C SER A 85 2.23 2.41 -12.62
N ARG A 86 1.39 3.45 -12.80
CA ARG A 86 1.69 4.62 -13.65
C ARG A 86 2.79 5.52 -13.07
N LEU A 87 2.97 5.50 -11.74
CA LEU A 87 4.13 6.12 -11.11
C LEU A 87 5.39 5.25 -11.25
N ALA A 88 5.26 4.05 -11.83
CA ALA A 88 6.12 2.91 -11.55
C ALA A 88 6.88 2.35 -12.76
N GLY A 89 7.40 3.19 -13.67
CA GLY A 89 8.45 2.73 -14.59
C GLY A 89 9.54 1.97 -13.83
N ALA A 90 10.37 1.13 -14.48
CA ALA A 90 11.29 0.23 -13.78
C ALA A 90 12.22 0.92 -12.73
N SER A 91 12.47 2.22 -12.91
CA SER A 91 13.26 3.09 -12.03
C SER A 91 12.51 3.70 -10.84
N ALA A 92 11.20 3.51 -10.75
CA ALA A 92 10.39 4.11 -9.70
C ALA A 92 10.73 3.55 -8.32
N LYS A 93 10.58 4.39 -7.31
CA LYS A 93 11.04 4.13 -5.95
C LYS A 93 9.88 4.15 -4.97
N PHE A 94 9.92 3.24 -4.01
CA PHE A 94 9.02 3.28 -2.87
C PHE A 94 9.37 4.44 -1.93
N SER A 95 8.42 4.77 -1.05
CA SER A 95 8.68 5.73 0.03
C SER A 95 9.87 5.26 0.88
N PRO A 96 10.69 6.18 1.42
CA PRO A 96 11.95 5.83 2.06
C PRO A 96 11.74 5.04 3.36
N PHE A 97 12.62 4.06 3.58
CA PHE A 97 12.85 3.45 4.88
C PHE A 97 13.78 4.35 5.70
N ARG A 98 13.38 4.66 6.93
CA ARG A 98 14.15 5.46 7.90
C ARG A 98 14.69 4.62 9.05
N SER A 99 14.17 3.42 9.22
CA SER A 99 14.60 2.39 10.15
C SER A 99 14.40 1.04 9.47
N PHE A 100 15.16 0.03 9.90
CA PHE A 100 15.01 -1.37 9.52
C PHE A 100 14.65 -2.25 10.73
N ASP A 101 14.11 -1.64 11.79
CA ASP A 101 13.66 -2.33 13.00
C ASP A 101 12.28 -2.99 12.82
N PHE A 102 12.24 -3.92 11.87
CA PHE A 102 11.12 -4.76 11.51
C PHE A 102 11.66 -6.09 10.97
N ASP A 103 10.82 -7.10 10.82
CA ASP A 103 11.26 -8.42 10.41
C ASP A 103 11.13 -8.60 8.88
N THR A 104 9.98 -8.21 8.32
CA THR A 104 9.74 -8.23 6.87
C THR A 104 9.08 -6.93 6.38
N ALA A 105 9.22 -6.66 5.09
CA ALA A 105 8.48 -5.63 4.38
C ALA A 105 7.61 -6.23 3.29
N ILE A 106 6.32 -5.87 3.26
CA ILE A 106 5.40 -6.24 2.19
C ILE A 106 5.23 -5.05 1.24
N PHE A 107 5.53 -5.30 -0.04
CA PHE A 107 5.41 -4.34 -1.13
C PHE A 107 4.20 -4.68 -1.99
N LEU A 108 3.25 -3.75 -2.10
CA LEU A 108 2.03 -3.90 -2.90
C LEU A 108 2.05 -2.93 -4.10
N ILE A 109 1.86 -3.46 -5.31
CA ILE A 109 1.81 -2.67 -6.53
C ILE A 109 0.44 -2.81 -7.18
N PHE A 110 -0.20 -1.67 -7.41
CA PHE A 110 -1.56 -1.59 -7.94
C PHE A 110 -1.58 -1.13 -9.40
N ALA A 111 -2.51 -1.65 -10.20
CA ALA A 111 -2.74 -1.21 -11.57
C ALA A 111 -3.23 0.25 -11.58
N ALA A 112 -2.74 1.04 -12.54
CA ALA A 112 -3.16 2.42 -12.66
C ALA A 112 -4.56 2.54 -13.26
N GLY A 113 -5.44 3.25 -12.58
CA GLY A 113 -6.82 3.47 -13.02
C GLY A 113 -7.78 2.53 -12.30
N SER A 114 -7.57 1.21 -12.39
CA SER A 114 -8.44 0.22 -11.73
C SER A 114 -8.09 -0.04 -10.27
N PHE A 115 -6.86 0.26 -9.85
CA PHE A 115 -6.33 -0.11 -8.54
C PHE A 115 -6.39 -1.61 -8.25
N ASP A 116 -6.38 -2.47 -9.28
CA ASP A 116 -6.22 -3.92 -9.08
C ASP A 116 -4.85 -4.22 -8.48
N LEU A 117 -4.77 -5.11 -7.49
CA LEU A 117 -3.48 -5.54 -6.96
C LEU A 117 -2.76 -6.42 -8.01
N MET A 118 -1.65 -5.91 -8.55
CA MET A 118 -0.87 -6.57 -9.61
C MET A 118 0.23 -7.46 -9.06
N LEU A 119 0.87 -7.04 -7.97
CA LEU A 119 2.00 -7.75 -7.36
C LEU A 119 2.06 -7.49 -5.86
N GLY A 120 2.27 -8.54 -5.08
CA GLY A 120 2.64 -8.52 -3.67
C GLY A 120 3.96 -9.26 -3.45
N ARG A 121 4.94 -8.61 -2.82
CA ARG A 121 6.23 -9.22 -2.47
C ARG A 121 6.52 -9.03 -0.99
N GLU A 122 6.85 -10.11 -0.29
CA GLU A 122 7.32 -10.05 1.09
C GLU A 122 8.83 -10.28 1.15
N VAL A 123 9.57 -9.34 1.73
CA VAL A 123 11.03 -9.31 1.71
C VAL A 123 11.57 -9.10 3.12
N ALA A 124 12.51 -9.93 3.57
CA ALA A 124 13.18 -9.74 4.85
C ALA A 124 13.88 -8.38 4.95
N ALA A 125 13.84 -7.75 6.13
CA ALA A 125 14.40 -6.41 6.36
C ALA A 125 15.89 -6.32 5.93
N ALA A 126 16.69 -7.33 6.25
CA ALA A 126 18.10 -7.41 5.87
C ALA A 126 18.31 -7.37 4.35
N ASN A 127 17.44 -8.01 3.57
CA ASN A 127 17.51 -8.01 2.11
C ASN A 127 17.15 -6.62 1.57
N VAL A 128 16.11 -5.97 2.12
CA VAL A 128 15.76 -4.60 1.74
C VAL A 128 16.89 -3.63 2.07
N ASP A 129 17.52 -3.77 3.23
CA ASP A 129 18.62 -2.91 3.67
C ASP A 129 19.87 -3.04 2.79
N ALA A 130 20.17 -4.26 2.34
CA ALA A 130 21.31 -4.56 1.47
C ALA A 130 21.15 -3.98 0.05
N ILE A 131 19.93 -3.99 -0.50
CA ILE A 131 19.66 -3.57 -1.89
C ILE A 131 19.27 -2.11 -2.03
N ALA A 132 18.67 -1.50 -1.00
CA ALA A 132 18.17 -0.14 -1.08
C ALA A 132 19.29 0.89 -0.95
N ARG A 133 19.40 1.80 -1.92
CA ARG A 133 20.39 2.87 -1.88
C ARG A 133 19.93 3.98 -0.94
N TYR A 134 20.86 4.49 -0.13
CA TYR A 134 20.62 5.68 0.67
C TYR A 134 20.50 6.91 -0.22
N SER A 135 19.52 7.75 0.08
CA SER A 135 19.27 9.04 -0.56
C SER A 135 19.37 10.12 0.50
N ALA A 136 20.38 10.98 0.39
CA ALA A 136 20.57 12.12 1.28
C ALA A 136 19.38 13.10 1.22
N HIS A 137 18.78 13.25 0.03
CA HIS A 137 17.64 14.15 -0.18
C HIS A 137 16.40 13.72 0.61
N THR A 138 16.16 12.42 0.74
CA THR A 138 15.00 11.88 1.47
C THR A 138 15.35 11.37 2.87
N ASN A 139 16.63 11.50 3.26
CA ASN A 139 17.23 10.96 4.47
C ASN A 139 16.77 9.52 4.78
N GLY A 140 16.96 8.62 3.82
CA GLY A 140 16.52 7.23 3.95
C GLY A 140 16.87 6.36 2.75
N LYS A 141 16.63 5.06 2.88
CA LYS A 141 16.88 4.07 1.84
C LYS A 141 15.62 3.81 1.01
N GLN A 142 15.76 3.77 -0.31
CA GLN A 142 14.63 3.61 -1.23
C GLN A 142 14.88 2.45 -2.21
N PRO A 143 14.24 1.29 -2.04
CA PRO A 143 14.29 0.24 -3.04
C PRO A 143 13.49 0.67 -4.28
N SER A 144 13.97 0.27 -5.46
CA SER A 144 13.24 0.46 -6.71
C SER A 144 12.29 -0.70 -6.98
N LEU A 145 11.28 -0.45 -7.82
CA LEU A 145 10.36 -1.49 -8.27
C LEU A 145 11.10 -2.66 -8.92
N SER A 146 12.09 -2.39 -9.77
CA SER A 146 12.86 -3.45 -10.44
C SER A 146 13.56 -4.37 -9.44
N GLN A 147 14.04 -3.84 -8.31
CA GLN A 147 14.69 -4.67 -7.30
C GLN A 147 13.66 -5.54 -6.57
N ILE A 148 12.53 -4.95 -6.17
CA ILE A 148 11.48 -5.66 -5.43
C ILE A 148 10.81 -6.76 -6.26
N ARG A 149 10.65 -6.56 -7.58
CA ARG A 149 10.00 -7.54 -8.47
C ARG A 149 10.60 -8.94 -8.41
N THR A 150 11.88 -9.06 -8.07
CA THR A 150 12.64 -10.32 -8.09
C THR A 150 13.11 -10.74 -6.70
N LEU A 151 12.67 -10.08 -5.63
CA LEU A 151 13.12 -10.34 -4.27
C LEU A 151 12.00 -10.87 -3.39
N GLY A 152 12.35 -11.81 -2.52
CA GLY A 152 11.45 -12.35 -1.51
C GLY A 152 10.32 -13.21 -2.08
N ASP A 153 9.34 -13.47 -1.23
CA ASP A 153 8.27 -14.40 -1.52
C ASP A 153 7.12 -13.70 -2.27
N ASP A 154 6.47 -14.43 -3.17
CA ASP A 154 5.26 -13.96 -3.84
C ASP A 154 4.06 -14.13 -2.91
N VAL A 155 3.45 -13.02 -2.52
CA VAL A 155 2.25 -13.00 -1.66
C VAL A 155 1.05 -12.41 -2.40
N THR A 156 1.13 -12.31 -3.73
CA THR A 156 0.14 -11.57 -4.54
C THR A 156 -1.29 -12.09 -4.35
N ASP A 157 -1.49 -13.41 -4.43
CA ASP A 157 -2.85 -13.99 -4.40
C ASP A 157 -3.49 -13.94 -3.01
N GLU A 158 -2.68 -14.09 -1.97
CA GLU A 158 -3.12 -13.87 -0.58
C GLU A 158 -3.57 -12.42 -0.38
N MET A 159 -2.75 -11.46 -0.81
CA MET A 159 -3.06 -10.03 -0.66
C MET A 159 -4.25 -9.62 -1.54
N ARG A 160 -4.44 -10.22 -2.72
CA ARG A 160 -5.65 -10.02 -3.54
C ARG A 160 -6.89 -10.51 -2.82
N THR A 161 -6.82 -11.70 -2.22
CA THR A 161 -7.93 -12.28 -1.47
C THR A 161 -8.32 -11.37 -0.31
N ALA A 162 -7.32 -10.87 0.44
CA ALA A 162 -7.54 -9.92 1.52
C ALA A 162 -8.11 -8.59 1.03
N TYR A 163 -7.66 -8.10 -0.13
CA TYR A 163 -8.14 -6.85 -0.72
C TYR A 163 -9.61 -6.94 -1.13
N LEU A 164 -9.99 -7.97 -1.89
CA LEU A 164 -11.39 -8.22 -2.28
C LEU A 164 -12.32 -8.33 -1.07
N ALA A 165 -11.81 -8.88 0.02
CA ALA A 165 -12.59 -9.02 1.23
C ALA A 165 -12.91 -7.65 1.88
N LEU A 166 -12.12 -6.59 1.66
CA LEU A 166 -12.39 -5.24 2.17
C LEU A 166 -13.68 -4.62 1.63
N ASP A 167 -14.19 -5.13 0.51
CA ASP A 167 -15.46 -4.69 -0.09
C ASP A 167 -16.71 -5.36 0.53
N LEU A 168 -16.50 -6.38 1.39
CA LEU A 168 -17.54 -7.11 2.14
C LEU A 168 -17.73 -6.53 3.55
#